data_AF-A0AAP2GWF3-F1
#
_entry.id   AF-A0AAP2GWF3-F1
#
_cell.length_a   1.000
_cell.length_b   1.000
_cell.length_c   1.000
_cell.angle_alpha   90.00
_cell.angle_beta   90.00
_cell.angle_gamma   90.00
#
_symmetry.space_group_name_H-M   'P 1'
#
loop_
_entity.id
_entity.type
_entity.pdbx_description
1 polymer ?
#
loop_
_entity_poly.entity_id
_entity_poly.type
_entity_poly.pdbx_seq_one_letter_code
_entity_poly.pdbx_strand_id
1 'polypeptide(L)'
;MEVLDFEALQKLDKNEIIQRYQKLVKFLEEVRRDLIDSKELLFHVVRESERLRLKVPDIKQSEYNQKWSWTNKIVFVLSKIKRPLLSSEIINFIRPHEVSLQYSRTPAQALSPHIHKAVKYGRILRYKLGGTRGFYYVLPAWLDPDGKIIEEYGSKILF
;
A
#
# COMPACT_ATOMS: atom_id res chain seq x y z
N MET A 1 -24.00 -24.66 5.07
CA MET A 1 -25.45 -24.72 5.35
C MET A 1 -26.11 -25.12 4.04
N GLU A 2 -26.56 -26.37 3.93
CA GLU A 2 -27.28 -26.85 2.75
C GLU A 2 -28.64 -26.15 2.66
N VAL A 3 -28.88 -25.47 1.55
CA VAL A 3 -30.19 -24.90 1.23
C VAL A 3 -31.02 -26.05 0.67
N LEU A 4 -31.96 -26.55 1.45
CA LEU A 4 -32.88 -27.60 1.01
C LEU A 4 -33.95 -27.00 0.09
N ASP A 5 -34.31 -27.75 -0.95
CA ASP A 5 -35.41 -27.37 -1.83
C ASP A 5 -36.77 -27.44 -1.10
N PHE A 6 -37.80 -26.90 -1.74
CA PHE A 6 -39.16 -26.82 -1.22
C PHE A 6 -39.82 -28.18 -0.97
N GLU A 7 -39.45 -29.22 -1.70
CA GLU A 7 -39.99 -30.59 -1.56
C GLU A 7 -39.46 -31.28 -0.30
N ALA A 8 -38.22 -30.99 0.11
CA ALA A 8 -37.64 -31.49 1.36
C ALA A 8 -38.28 -30.87 2.61
N LEU A 9 -38.82 -29.65 2.50
CA LEU A 9 -39.54 -28.98 3.59
C LEU A 9 -40.93 -29.57 3.83
N GLN A 10 -41.58 -30.12 2.80
CA GLN A 10 -42.92 -30.74 2.92
C GLN A 10 -42.93 -32.05 3.71
N LYS A 11 -41.76 -32.68 3.91
CA LYS A 11 -41.62 -33.97 4.62
C LYS A 11 -41.30 -33.83 6.11
N LEU A 12 -41.10 -32.60 6.61
CA LEU A 12 -40.72 -32.33 7.99
C LEU A 12 -41.95 -32.07 8.86
N ASP A 13 -41.90 -32.50 10.12
CA ASP A 13 -42.94 -32.13 11.08
C ASP A 13 -42.86 -30.63 11.40
N LYS A 14 -44.02 -30.04 11.75
CA LYS A 14 -44.15 -28.62 12.09
C LYS A 14 -43.14 -28.18 13.15
N ASN A 15 -42.83 -29.03 14.13
CA ASN A 15 -41.85 -28.73 15.16
C ASN A 15 -40.42 -28.65 14.61
N GLU A 16 -40.06 -29.50 13.65
CA GLU A 16 -38.74 -29.47 13.00
C GLU A 16 -38.58 -28.22 12.13
N ILE A 17 -39.64 -27.80 11.44
CA ILE A 17 -39.68 -26.54 10.68
C ILE A 17 -39.46 -25.35 11.63
N ILE A 18 -40.16 -25.32 12.77
CA ILE A 18 -40.02 -24.25 13.78
C ILE A 18 -38.58 -24.20 14.33
N GLN A 19 -38.00 -25.35 14.71
CA GLN A 19 -36.62 -25.40 15.22
C GLN A 19 -35.60 -24.93 14.18
N ARG A 20 -35.77 -25.30 12.91
CA ARG A 20 -34.88 -24.84 11.83
C ARG A 20 -35.03 -23.35 11.58
N TYR A 21 -36.26 -22.83 11.58
CA TYR A 21 -36.50 -21.39 11.45
C TYR A 21 -35.85 -20.61 12.60
N GLN A 22 -35.98 -21.08 13.84
CA GLN A 22 -35.33 -20.44 15.01
C GLN A 22 -33.79 -20.45 14.90
N LYS A 23 -33.20 -21.58 14.47
CA LYS A 23 -31.75 -21.66 14.20
C LYS A 23 -31.33 -20.69 13.10
N LEU A 24 -32.11 -20.58 12.04
CA LEU A 24 -31.83 -19.66 10.93
C LEU A 24 -31.91 -18.20 11.38
N VAL A 25 -32.93 -17.83 12.15
CA VAL A 25 -33.06 -16.46 12.69
C VAL A 25 -31.86 -16.11 13.55
N LYS A 26 -31.46 -17.00 14.47
CA LYS A 26 -30.28 -16.79 15.32
C LYS A 26 -29.00 -16.63 14.49
N PHE A 27 -28.83 -17.48 13.47
CA PHE A 27 -27.68 -17.38 12.55
C PHE A 27 -27.69 -16.05 11.77
N LEU A 28 -28.84 -15.61 11.26
CA LEU A 28 -28.97 -14.34 10.55
C LEU A 28 -28.67 -13.15 11.46
N GLU A 29 -29.03 -13.21 12.74
CA GLU A 29 -28.67 -12.20 13.73
C GLU A 29 -27.16 -12.17 14.01
N GLU A 30 -26.51 -13.33 14.10
CA GLU A 30 -25.06 -13.45 14.24
C GLU A 30 -24.35 -12.84 13.03
N VAL A 31 -24.70 -13.25 11.80
CA VAL A 31 -24.14 -12.70 10.57
C VAL A 31 -24.37 -11.18 10.46
N ARG A 32 -25.54 -10.70 10.90
CA ARG A 32 -25.84 -9.26 10.91
C ARG A 32 -24.92 -8.50 11.88
N ARG A 33 -24.64 -9.05 13.06
CA ARG A 33 -23.70 -8.46 14.02
C ARG A 33 -22.28 -8.40 13.44
N ASP A 34 -21.78 -9.53 12.92
CA ASP A 34 -20.45 -9.59 12.31
C ASP A 34 -20.29 -8.60 11.15
N LEU A 35 -21.35 -8.39 10.37
CA LEU A 35 -21.35 -7.42 9.28
C LEU A 35 -21.25 -5.97 9.79
N ILE A 36 -21.92 -5.66 10.91
CA ILE A 36 -21.85 -4.32 11.53
C ILE A 36 -20.44 -4.08 12.07
N ASP A 37 -19.91 -5.04 12.84
CA ASP A 37 -18.57 -4.94 13.43
C ASP A 37 -17.49 -4.81 12.35
N SER A 38 -17.61 -5.59 11.28
CA SER A 38 -16.69 -5.50 10.13
C SER A 38 -16.77 -4.15 9.42
N LYS A 39 -17.98 -3.57 9.28
CA LYS A 39 -18.15 -2.24 8.68
C LYS A 39 -17.52 -1.15 9.55
N GLU A 40 -17.71 -1.21 10.86
CA GLU A 40 -17.11 -0.25 11.79
C GLU A 40 -15.58 -0.32 11.74
N LEU A 41 -15.02 -1.54 11.77
CA LEU A 41 -13.59 -1.74 11.63
C LEU A 41 -13.06 -1.16 10.31
N LEU A 42 -13.76 -1.41 9.19
CA LEU A 42 -13.40 -0.84 7.90
C LEU A 42 -13.42 0.69 7.91
N PHE A 43 -14.44 1.31 8.51
CA PHE A 43 -14.50 2.76 8.66
C PHE A 43 -13.31 3.31 9.44
N HIS A 44 -12.94 2.66 10.55
CA HIS A 44 -11.77 3.03 11.34
C HIS A 44 -10.47 2.90 10.53
N VAL A 45 -10.27 1.79 9.83
CA VAL A 45 -9.08 1.55 9.01
C VAL A 45 -8.97 2.57 7.86
N VAL A 46 -10.08 2.86 7.18
CA VAL A 46 -10.10 3.85 6.10
C VAL A 46 -9.76 5.24 6.62
N ARG A 47 -10.38 5.67 7.73
CA ARG A 47 -10.12 6.99 8.34
C ARG A 47 -8.65 7.13 8.75
N GLU A 48 -8.07 6.10 9.37
CA GLU A 48 -6.66 6.12 9.75
C GLU A 48 -5.75 6.08 8.52
N SER A 49 -6.10 5.35 7.47
CA SER A 49 -5.38 5.40 6.19
C SER A 49 -5.40 6.79 5.56
N GLU A 50 -6.54 7.47 5.56
CA GLU A 50 -6.68 8.85 5.07
C GLU A 50 -5.83 9.83 5.89
N ARG A 51 -5.86 9.71 7.22
CA ARG A 51 -4.99 10.50 8.11
C ARG A 51 -3.51 10.27 7.83
N LEU A 52 -3.11 9.04 7.57
CA LEU A 52 -1.73 8.71 7.21
C LEU A 52 -1.37 9.27 5.83
N ARG A 53 -2.27 9.24 4.85
CA ARG A 53 -2.07 9.87 3.53
C ARG A 53 -1.84 11.37 3.64
N LEU A 54 -2.55 12.07 4.52
CA LEU A 54 -2.35 13.51 4.75
C LEU A 54 -0.95 13.86 5.30
N LYS A 55 -0.25 12.91 5.91
CA LYS A 55 1.12 13.10 6.42
C LYS A 55 2.20 12.78 5.38
N VAL A 56 1.87 12.09 4.31
CA VAL A 56 2.81 11.83 3.23
C VAL A 56 2.81 13.04 2.30
N PRO A 57 3.99 13.63 2.00
CA PRO A 57 4.05 14.75 1.06
C PRO A 57 3.46 14.34 -0.29
N ASP A 58 2.41 15.04 -0.73
CA ASP A 58 1.79 14.79 -2.03
C ASP A 58 2.59 15.50 -3.13
N ILE A 59 2.74 14.82 -4.28
CA ILE A 59 3.40 15.37 -5.45
C ILE A 59 2.31 15.98 -6.33
N LYS A 60 2.26 17.31 -6.38
CA LYS A 60 1.29 17.98 -7.25
C LYS A 60 1.65 17.72 -8.71
N GLN A 61 0.65 17.47 -9.55
CA GLN A 61 0.85 17.26 -10.99
C GLN A 61 1.61 18.43 -11.66
N SER A 62 1.44 19.66 -11.18
CA SER A 62 2.14 20.86 -11.68
C SER A 62 3.65 20.86 -11.40
N GLU A 63 4.10 20.14 -10.38
CA GLU A 63 5.52 20.06 -10.00
C GLU A 63 6.24 18.92 -10.72
N TYR A 64 5.48 17.94 -11.20
CA TYR A 64 6.00 16.75 -11.87
C TYR A 64 6.14 16.97 -13.37
N ASN A 65 7.38 16.88 -13.88
CA ASN A 65 7.62 16.98 -15.31
C ASN A 65 7.80 15.59 -15.94
N GLN A 66 6.80 15.17 -16.72
CA GLN A 66 6.78 13.89 -17.45
C GLN A 66 7.92 13.77 -18.48
N LYS A 67 8.48 14.88 -18.96
CA LYS A 67 9.59 14.88 -19.94
C LYS A 67 10.96 14.61 -19.30
N TRP A 68 11.06 14.59 -17.97
CA TRP A 68 12.31 14.25 -17.30
C TRP A 68 12.74 12.81 -17.59
N SER A 69 14.06 12.58 -17.58
CA SER A 69 14.59 11.22 -17.57
C SER A 69 14.07 10.48 -16.34
N TRP A 70 13.90 9.16 -16.43
CA TRP A 70 13.48 8.33 -15.29
C TRP A 70 14.37 8.53 -14.06
N THR A 71 15.67 8.69 -14.26
CA THR A 71 16.62 9.00 -13.19
C THR A 71 16.31 10.34 -12.52
N ASN A 72 16.00 11.39 -13.29
CA ASN A 72 15.61 12.69 -12.71
C ASN A 72 14.25 12.63 -12.02
N LYS A 73 13.30 11.85 -12.54
CA LYS A 73 12.01 11.58 -11.87
C LYS A 73 12.22 10.92 -10.50
N ILE A 74 13.09 9.92 -10.43
CA ILE A 74 13.44 9.24 -9.16
C ILE A 74 14.09 10.22 -8.16
N VAL A 75 15.07 11.01 -8.62
CA VAL A 75 15.72 12.02 -7.77
C VAL A 75 14.71 13.06 -7.28
N PHE A 76 13.83 13.54 -8.15
CA PHE A 76 12.77 14.49 -7.79
C PHE A 76 11.87 13.94 -6.69
N VAL A 77 11.41 12.70 -6.83
CA VAL A 77 10.58 12.05 -5.80
C VAL A 77 11.30 12.02 -4.46
N LEU A 78 12.56 11.57 -4.41
CA LEU A 78 13.33 11.55 -3.17
C LEU A 78 13.49 12.96 -2.57
N SER A 79 13.82 13.96 -3.40
CA SER A 79 13.96 15.36 -2.97
C SER A 79 12.66 15.96 -2.45
N LYS A 80 11.51 15.60 -3.03
CA LYS A 80 10.20 16.12 -2.64
C LYS A 80 9.68 15.47 -1.37
N ILE A 81 9.82 14.15 -1.27
CA ILE A 81 9.34 13.36 -0.13
C ILE A 81 10.25 13.52 1.10
N LYS A 82 11.53 13.88 0.91
CA LYS A 82 12.50 14.19 1.98
C LYS A 82 12.66 13.08 3.03
N ARG A 83 12.66 11.82 2.59
CA ARG A 83 13.04 10.65 3.38
C ARG A 83 13.55 9.51 2.49
N PRO A 84 14.29 8.54 3.05
CA PRO A 84 14.65 7.31 2.35
C PRO A 84 13.41 6.54 1.91
N LEU A 85 13.44 5.99 0.69
CA LEU A 85 12.33 5.26 0.10
C LEU A 85 12.76 3.87 -0.36
N LEU A 86 11.88 2.88 -0.22
CA LEU A 86 11.99 1.60 -0.90
C LEU A 86 11.71 1.75 -2.40
N SER A 87 12.13 0.78 -3.21
CA SER A 87 11.81 0.76 -4.64
C SER A 87 10.30 0.77 -4.90
N SER A 88 9.53 0.02 -4.09
CA SER A 88 8.06 -0.01 -4.15
C SER A 88 7.44 1.35 -3.89
N GLU A 89 7.97 2.10 -2.92
CA GLU A 89 7.48 3.44 -2.59
C GLU A 89 7.77 4.43 -3.70
N ILE A 90 8.99 4.40 -4.28
CA ILE A 90 9.33 5.23 -5.44
C ILE A 90 8.34 4.97 -6.59
N ILE A 91 8.03 3.70 -6.86
CA ILE A 91 7.04 3.33 -7.88
C ILE A 91 5.67 3.95 -7.55
N ASN A 92 5.23 3.84 -6.29
CA ASN A 92 3.94 4.38 -5.87
C ASN A 92 3.83 5.90 -6.03
N PHE A 93 4.92 6.64 -5.83
CA PHE A 93 4.93 8.10 -6.05
C PHE A 93 5.01 8.49 -7.52
N ILE A 94 5.68 7.70 -8.36
CA ILE A 94 5.82 8.01 -9.79
C ILE A 94 4.57 7.59 -10.58
N ARG A 95 3.97 6.45 -10.21
CA ARG A 95 2.87 5.81 -10.96
C ARG A 95 1.70 6.76 -11.25
N PRO A 96 1.18 7.57 -10.32
CA PRO A 96 0.06 8.48 -10.59
C PRO A 96 0.34 9.50 -11.70
N HIS A 97 1.60 9.81 -11.99
CA HIS A 97 1.97 10.83 -12.97
C HIS A 97 2.40 10.26 -14.33
N GLU A 98 2.50 8.94 -14.45
CA GLU A 98 3.09 8.24 -15.59
C GLU A 98 2.15 7.16 -16.14
N VAL A 99 1.48 7.48 -17.25
CA VAL A 99 0.55 6.57 -17.96
C VAL A 99 1.18 5.19 -18.19
N SER A 100 2.45 5.16 -18.62
CA SER A 100 3.20 3.93 -18.87
C SER A 100 3.31 3.01 -17.65
N LEU A 101 3.31 3.56 -16.43
CA LEU A 101 3.36 2.80 -15.17
C LEU A 101 1.97 2.53 -14.59
N GLN A 102 0.99 3.40 -14.84
CA GLN A 102 -0.39 3.21 -14.36
C GLN A 102 -0.97 1.89 -14.88
N TYR A 103 -0.83 1.65 -16.19
CA TYR A 103 -1.41 0.51 -16.89
C TYR A 103 -0.45 -0.69 -17.04
N SER A 104 0.77 -0.59 -16.51
CA SER A 104 1.71 -1.70 -16.54
C SER A 104 1.26 -2.83 -15.60
N ARG A 105 1.29 -4.07 -16.09
CA ARG A 105 1.10 -5.28 -15.27
C ARG A 105 2.28 -5.52 -14.34
N THR A 106 3.46 -5.00 -14.68
CA THR A 106 4.71 -5.19 -13.92
C THR A 106 5.46 -3.86 -13.72
N PRO A 107 4.90 -2.91 -12.95
CA PRO A 107 5.53 -1.60 -12.72
C PRO A 107 6.94 -1.69 -12.12
N ALA A 108 7.16 -2.72 -11.28
CA ALA A 108 8.47 -2.98 -10.70
C ALA A 108 9.53 -3.34 -11.75
N GLN A 109 9.18 -4.15 -12.76
CA GLN A 109 10.10 -4.50 -13.83
C GLN A 109 10.40 -3.30 -14.73
N ALA A 110 9.40 -2.44 -14.96
CA ALA A 110 9.58 -1.21 -15.74
C ALA A 110 10.54 -0.21 -15.05
N LEU A 111 10.41 0.00 -13.74
CA LEU A 111 11.21 1.02 -13.05
C LEU A 111 12.58 0.52 -12.53
N SER A 112 12.72 -0.78 -12.25
CA SER A 112 13.96 -1.35 -11.67
C SER A 112 15.23 -1.04 -12.47
N PRO A 113 15.26 -1.12 -13.83
CA PRO A 113 16.43 -0.75 -14.61
C PRO A 113 16.84 0.71 -14.42
N HIS A 114 15.86 1.61 -14.26
CA HIS A 114 16.11 3.04 -14.08
C HIS A 114 16.62 3.36 -12.67
N ILE A 115 16.13 2.65 -11.65
CA ILE A 115 16.67 2.72 -10.28
C ILE A 115 18.12 2.23 -10.28
N HIS A 116 18.39 1.08 -10.90
CA HIS A 116 19.76 0.56 -10.99
C HIS A 116 20.68 1.52 -11.74
N LYS A 117 20.22 2.11 -12.84
CA LYS A 117 20.93 3.15 -13.58
C LYS A 117 21.23 4.37 -12.70
N ALA A 118 20.25 4.85 -11.94
CA ALA A 118 20.42 5.98 -11.02
C ALA A 118 21.47 5.69 -9.94
N VAL A 119 21.49 4.47 -9.38
CA VAL A 119 22.53 4.02 -8.44
C VAL A 119 23.89 3.97 -9.12
N LYS A 120 23.98 3.36 -10.30
CA LYS A 120 25.24 3.22 -11.06
C LYS A 120 25.91 4.57 -11.33
N TYR A 121 25.12 5.61 -11.62
CA TYR A 121 25.63 6.97 -11.85
C TYR A 121 25.72 7.82 -10.58
N GLY A 122 25.55 7.24 -9.39
CA GLY A 122 25.67 7.95 -8.11
C GLY A 122 24.61 9.04 -7.91
N ARG A 123 23.50 9.02 -8.66
CA ARG A 123 22.40 10.00 -8.51
C ARG A 123 21.58 9.72 -7.26
N ILE A 124 21.54 8.46 -6.86
CA ILE A 124 20.97 7.95 -5.60
C ILE A 124 21.91 6.85 -5.08
N LEU A 125 21.85 6.54 -3.79
CA LEU A 125 22.65 5.47 -3.17
C LEU A 125 21.74 4.44 -2.50
N ARG A 126 22.25 3.23 -2.34
CA ARG A 126 21.58 2.16 -1.58
C ARG A 126 22.00 2.25 -0.12
N TYR A 127 21.02 2.27 0.77
CA TYR A 127 21.20 2.24 2.22
C TYR A 127 20.58 0.97 2.79
N LYS A 128 21.38 0.18 3.53
CA LYS A 128 20.94 -1.07 4.14
C LYS A 128 20.61 -0.82 5.61
N LEU A 129 19.33 -0.90 5.95
CA LEU A 129 18.89 -0.87 7.35
C LEU A 129 18.92 -2.29 7.93
N GLY A 130 19.59 -2.46 9.08
CA GLY A 130 19.64 -3.73 9.79
C GLY A 130 18.25 -4.27 10.11
N GLY A 131 18.05 -5.59 9.98
CA GLY A 131 16.75 -6.23 10.26
C GLY A 131 15.69 -6.10 9.14
N THR A 132 15.94 -5.31 8.09
CA THR A 132 14.98 -5.15 6.97
C THR A 132 15.40 -5.92 5.72
N ARG A 133 14.42 -6.43 4.97
CA ARG A 133 14.64 -7.02 3.64
C ARG A 133 14.68 -5.91 2.58
N GLY A 134 15.68 -5.95 1.71
CA GLY A 134 15.86 -4.95 0.64
C GLY A 134 16.80 -3.80 1.03
N PHE A 135 16.69 -2.70 0.27
CA PHE A 135 17.46 -1.47 0.43
C PHE A 135 16.53 -0.26 0.38
N TYR A 136 16.85 0.73 1.20
CA TYR A 136 16.35 2.08 1.01
C TYR A 136 17.21 2.80 -0.02
N TYR A 137 16.60 3.69 -0.77
CA TYR A 137 17.27 4.57 -1.70
C TYR A 137 17.30 5.98 -1.13
N VAL A 138 18.49 6.59 -1.17
CA VAL A 138 18.76 7.89 -0.55
C VAL A 138 19.46 8.81 -1.54
N LEU A 139 19.36 10.13 -1.32
CA LEU A 139 20.22 11.08 -2.02
C LEU A 139 21.63 11.04 -1.42
N PRO A 140 22.70 11.23 -2.22
CA PRO A 140 24.07 11.25 -1.72
C PRO A 140 24.28 12.25 -0.57
N ALA A 141 23.63 13.41 -0.64
CA ALA A 141 23.70 14.46 0.38
C ALA A 141 23.07 14.09 1.74
N TRP A 142 22.38 12.95 1.84
CA TRP A 142 21.78 12.48 3.09
C TRP A 142 22.71 11.53 3.86
N LEU A 143 23.84 11.17 3.27
CA LEU A 143 24.85 10.38 3.94
C LEU A 143 25.99 11.29 4.41
N ASP A 144 26.53 10.98 5.58
CA ASP A 144 27.79 11.55 6.04
C ASP A 144 28.99 10.94 5.27
N PRO A 145 30.22 11.45 5.47
CA PRO A 145 31.41 10.91 4.83
C PRO A 145 31.67 9.42 5.15
N ASP A 146 31.15 8.91 6.27
CA ASP A 146 31.27 7.51 6.69
C ASP A 146 30.17 6.62 6.05
N GLY A 147 29.29 7.19 5.24
CA GLY A 147 28.19 6.49 4.57
C GLY A 147 27.00 6.20 5.48
N LYS A 148 26.93 6.78 6.68
CA LYS A 148 25.77 6.69 7.57
C LYS A 148 24.76 7.75 7.21
N ILE A 149 23.49 7.42 7.35
CA ILE A 149 22.42 8.38 7.13
C ILE A 149 22.39 9.41 8.25
N ILE A 150 22.32 10.69 7.90
CA ILE A 150 22.20 11.75 8.89
C ILE A 150 20.82 11.69 9.58
N GLU A 151 20.79 12.10 10.85
CA GLU A 151 19.64 11.94 11.75
C GLU A 151 18.33 12.51 11.19
N GLU A 152 18.40 13.64 10.48
CA GLU A 152 17.24 14.30 9.87
C GLU A 152 16.45 13.38 8.92
N TYR A 153 17.13 12.48 8.22
CA TYR A 153 16.52 11.55 7.27
C TYR A 153 16.38 10.13 7.85
N GLY A 154 17.30 9.74 8.74
CA GLY A 154 17.24 8.45 9.45
C GLY A 154 15.99 8.31 10.31
N SER A 155 15.60 9.37 11.03
CA SER A 155 14.38 9.43 11.85
C SER A 155 13.07 9.30 11.05
N LYS A 156 13.13 9.45 9.72
CA LYS A 156 11.96 9.40 8.82
C LYS A 156 11.86 8.09 8.05
N ILE A 157 12.71 7.09 8.35
CA ILE A 157 12.56 5.75 7.78
C ILE A 157 11.32 5.10 8.39
N LEU A 158 10.44 4.57 7.54
CA LEU A 158 9.25 3.84 7.95
C LEU A 158 9.61 2.37 8.14
N PHE A 159 9.12 1.74 9.20
CA PHE A 159 9.35 0.32 9.53
C PHE A 159 8.20 -0.56 9.03
#